data_AF-A0A975B309-F1
#
_entry.id   AF-A0A975B309-F1
#
_cell.length_a   1.000
_cell.length_b   1.000
_cell.length_c   1.000
_cell.angle_alpha   90.00
_cell.angle_beta   90.00
_cell.angle_gamma   90.00
#
_symmetry.space_group_name_H-M   'P 1'
#
loop_
_entity.id
_entity.type
_entity.pdbx_description
1 polymer ?
#
loop_
_entity_poly.entity_id
_entity_poly.type
_entity_poly.pdbx_seq_one_letter_code
_entity_poly.pdbx_strand_id
1 'polypeptide(L)'
;MLREKSYIPFVFSPGQVDEILKNLQMNIRKTNPHLFLADMAAYNALLMTARCGMRISEPLGLKDKDFRTDLLCACKGPASKGLVYRAFHRAVKDAGIKRTKQNAGNTTFGHTRVHSFRHSFAVNTLKDACERGLLPENVLPVLAAYMGHSDYRYTMKYLKVIDAEHFGGWADFCIFKRDREGA
;
A
#
# COMPACT_ATOMS: atom_id res chain seq x y z
N MET A 1 -19.54 -17.69 -22.11
CA MET A 1 -18.28 -17.15 -21.56
C MET A 1 -18.59 -16.25 -20.37
N LEU A 2 -18.36 -16.70 -19.13
CA LEU A 2 -18.54 -15.86 -17.95
C LEU A 2 -17.41 -14.82 -17.95
N ARG A 3 -17.73 -13.54 -18.11
CA ARG A 3 -16.75 -12.45 -17.95
C ARG A 3 -16.13 -12.57 -16.55
N GLU A 4 -14.81 -12.66 -16.47
CA GLU A 4 -14.09 -12.72 -15.19
C GLU A 4 -14.42 -11.49 -14.33
N LYS A 5 -14.77 -11.72 -13.05
CA LYS A 5 -14.95 -10.64 -12.07
C LYS A 5 -13.61 -9.98 -11.81
N SER A 6 -13.47 -8.70 -12.18
CA SER A 6 -12.27 -7.92 -11.94
C SER A 6 -12.29 -7.33 -10.53
N TYR A 7 -11.20 -7.49 -9.77
CA TYR A 7 -11.02 -6.86 -8.46
C TYR A 7 -9.96 -5.78 -8.55
N ILE A 8 -10.32 -4.56 -8.16
CA ILE A 8 -9.43 -3.39 -8.12
C ILE A 8 -9.18 -3.06 -6.64
N PRO A 9 -7.94 -3.16 -6.14
CA PRO A 9 -7.64 -2.81 -4.76
C PRO A 9 -7.84 -1.32 -4.51
N PHE A 10 -8.19 -0.95 -3.27
CA PHE A 10 -8.19 0.46 -2.87
C PHE A 10 -6.75 0.97 -2.77
N VAL A 11 -6.48 2.12 -3.38
CA VAL A 11 -5.21 2.86 -3.34
C VAL A 11 -5.44 4.22 -2.70
N PHE A 12 -4.58 4.55 -1.73
CA PHE A 12 -4.47 5.87 -1.12
C PHE A 12 -3.53 6.74 -1.95
N SER A 13 -3.89 8.01 -2.16
CA SER A 13 -2.94 8.99 -2.69
C SER A 13 -1.79 9.26 -1.70
N PRO A 14 -0.63 9.77 -2.14
CA PRO A 14 0.45 10.14 -1.22
C PRO A 14 -0.01 11.08 -0.09
N GLY A 15 -0.80 12.11 -0.41
CA GLY A 15 -1.35 13.02 0.60
C GLY A 15 -2.28 12.34 1.60
N GLN A 16 -3.10 11.38 1.17
CA GLN A 16 -3.93 10.58 2.09
C GLN A 16 -3.08 9.70 3.00
N VAL A 17 -1.99 9.12 2.50
CA VAL A 17 -1.06 8.35 3.34
C VAL A 17 -0.44 9.26 4.41
N ASP A 18 0.02 10.44 4.03
CA ASP A 18 0.63 11.41 4.94
C ASP A 18 -0.35 11.87 6.03
N GLU A 19 -1.60 12.15 5.66
CA GLU A 19 -2.66 12.53 6.60
C GLU A 19 -2.98 11.41 7.60
N ILE A 20 -3.09 10.16 7.14
CA ILE A 20 -3.32 9.02 8.04
C ILE A 20 -2.15 8.85 9.00
N LEU A 21 -0.90 8.94 8.52
CA LEU A 21 0.30 8.81 9.36
C LEU A 21 0.38 9.93 10.41
N LYS A 22 0.02 11.17 10.03
CA LYS A 22 -0.08 12.29 10.96
C LYS A 22 -1.13 12.04 12.04
N ASN A 23 -2.33 11.58 11.66
CA ASN A 23 -3.39 11.25 12.61
C ASN A 23 -2.99 10.11 13.56
N LEU A 24 -2.25 9.10 13.07
CA LEU A 24 -1.69 8.04 13.92
C LEU A 24 -0.75 8.60 14.97
N GLN A 25 0.17 9.49 14.57
CA GLN A 25 1.15 10.10 15.47
C GLN A 25 0.48 11.00 16.53
N MET A 26 -0.55 11.77 16.14
CA MET A 26 -1.29 12.63 17.06
C MET A 26 -2.10 11.84 18.10
N ASN A 27 -2.47 10.59 17.77
CA ASN A 27 -3.27 9.73 18.64
C ASN A 27 -2.43 8.90 19.64
N ILE A 28 -1.10 9.04 19.65
CA ILE A 28 -0.20 8.30 20.56
C ILE A 28 -0.37 8.80 22.00
N ARG A 29 -0.70 7.89 22.91
CA ARG A 29 -0.91 8.21 24.33
C ARG A 29 0.43 8.35 25.05
N LYS A 30 0.70 9.52 25.62
CA LYS A 30 1.99 9.85 26.26
C LYS A 30 2.00 9.69 27.78
N THR A 31 0.83 9.58 28.40
CA THR A 31 0.67 9.62 29.87
C THR A 31 0.95 8.28 30.56
N ASN A 32 0.75 7.16 29.85
CA ASN A 32 0.99 5.82 30.38
C ASN A 32 2.10 5.14 29.57
N PRO A 33 3.26 4.81 30.16
CA PRO A 33 4.39 4.22 29.45
C PRO A 33 4.08 2.93 28.68
N HIS A 34 3.24 2.05 29.24
CA HIS A 34 2.86 0.80 28.56
C HIS A 34 1.98 1.07 27.33
N LEU A 35 1.02 2.00 27.46
CA LEU A 35 0.16 2.38 26.34
C LEU A 35 0.94 3.15 25.27
N PHE A 36 1.90 3.98 25.68
CA PHE A 36 2.81 4.70 24.79
C PHE A 36 3.62 3.75 23.91
N LEU A 37 4.28 2.76 24.51
CA LEU A 37 5.07 1.77 23.78
C LEU A 37 4.18 0.96 22.82
N ALA A 38 2.98 0.57 23.24
CA ALA A 38 2.04 -0.16 22.40
C ALA A 38 1.57 0.68 21.18
N ASP A 39 1.26 1.97 21.40
CA ASP A 39 0.86 2.90 20.34
C ASP A 39 2.02 3.19 19.38
N MET A 40 3.24 3.37 19.89
CA MET A 40 4.45 3.52 19.09
C MET A 40 4.73 2.28 18.25
N ALA A 41 4.57 1.08 18.81
CA ALA A 41 4.74 -0.16 18.07
C ALA A 41 3.70 -0.28 16.94
N ALA A 42 2.44 0.09 17.21
CA ALA A 42 1.39 0.10 16.21
C ALA A 42 1.64 1.14 15.11
N TYR A 43 2.10 2.33 15.47
CA TYR A 43 2.51 3.39 14.54
C TYR A 43 3.64 2.91 13.64
N ASN A 44 4.71 2.35 14.20
CA ASN A 44 5.84 1.84 13.42
C ASN A 44 5.42 0.73 12.46
N ALA A 45 4.57 -0.21 12.88
CA ALA A 45 4.07 -1.25 11.98
C ALA A 45 3.28 -0.71 10.79
N LEU A 46 2.42 0.30 11.03
CA LEU A 46 1.65 0.97 9.98
C LEU A 46 2.54 1.84 9.08
N LEU A 47 3.52 2.53 9.66
CA LEU A 47 4.52 3.32 8.94
C LEU A 47 5.33 2.44 7.98
N MET A 48 5.86 1.31 8.45
CA MET A 48 6.62 0.37 7.61
C MET A 48 5.76 -0.23 6.48
N THR A 49 4.49 -0.51 6.77
CA THR A 49 3.53 -0.97 5.74
C THR A 49 3.28 0.12 4.69
N ALA A 50 3.14 1.38 5.11
CA ALA A 50 2.81 2.51 4.25
C ALA A 50 3.99 3.03 3.42
N ARG A 51 5.19 3.06 3.99
CA ARG A 51 6.38 3.65 3.37
C ARG A 51 7.33 2.63 2.75
N CYS A 52 7.28 1.38 3.18
CA CYS A 52 8.16 0.33 2.68
C CYS A 52 7.39 -0.82 2.01
N GLY A 53 6.06 -0.71 1.88
CA GLY A 53 5.25 -1.74 1.23
C GLY A 53 5.31 -3.12 1.91
N MET A 54 5.71 -3.20 3.19
CA MET A 54 5.80 -4.46 3.91
C MET A 54 4.42 -5.12 4.05
N ARG A 55 4.36 -6.45 4.12
CA ARG A 55 3.13 -7.12 4.55
C ARG A 55 2.94 -6.85 6.03
N ILE A 56 1.72 -6.59 6.50
CA ILE A 56 1.50 -6.26 7.92
C ILE A 56 2.01 -7.34 8.91
N SER A 57 2.08 -8.60 8.48
CA SER A 57 2.66 -9.69 9.26
C SER A 57 4.16 -9.57 9.47
N GLU A 58 4.88 -8.92 8.54
CA GLU A 58 6.33 -8.75 8.60
C GLU A 58 6.72 -7.79 9.75
N PRO A 59 6.26 -6.52 9.83
CA PRO A 59 6.61 -5.64 10.93
C PRO A 59 6.02 -6.07 12.28
N LEU A 60 4.91 -6.82 12.29
CA LEU A 60 4.40 -7.44 13.50
C LEU A 60 5.25 -8.62 13.99
N GLY A 61 6.03 -9.24 13.11
CA GLY A 61 6.90 -10.38 13.41
C GLY A 61 8.36 -10.01 13.69
N LEU A 62 8.73 -8.72 13.57
CA LEU A 62 10.10 -8.25 13.77
C LEU A 62 10.54 -8.44 15.22
N LYS A 63 11.76 -8.94 15.39
CA LYS A 63 12.45 -9.14 16.66
C LYS A 63 13.64 -8.19 16.74
N ASP A 64 14.15 -7.96 17.94
CA ASP A 64 15.32 -7.08 18.19
C ASP A 64 16.53 -7.45 17.30
N LYS A 65 16.73 -8.73 17.00
CA LYS A 65 17.80 -9.24 16.14
C LYS A 65 17.64 -8.92 14.65
N ASP A 66 16.44 -8.54 14.21
CA ASP A 66 16.14 -8.24 12.82
C ASP A 66 16.47 -6.76 12.49
N PHE A 67 16.76 -5.95 13.52
CA PHE A 67 17.21 -4.58 13.38
C PHE A 67 18.70 -4.44 13.70
N ARG A 68 19.38 -3.61 12.92
CA ARG A 68 20.59 -2.94 13.44
C ARG A 68 20.11 -2.04 14.58
N THR A 69 20.59 -2.30 15.79
CA THR A 69 20.16 -1.73 17.08
C THR A 69 20.17 -0.20 17.17
N ASP A 70 20.61 0.47 16.12
CA ASP A 70 21.00 1.87 16.10
C ASP A 70 19.89 2.77 15.50
N LEU A 71 18.81 2.19 14.94
CA LEU A 71 17.81 2.97 14.18
C LEU A 71 16.34 2.85 14.61
N LEU A 72 15.92 1.82 15.36
CA LEU A 72 14.50 1.64 15.70
C LEU A 72 14.35 1.08 17.11
N CYS A 73 13.59 1.78 17.96
CA CYS A 73 13.14 1.27 19.25
C CYS A 73 12.23 0.06 19.03
N ALA A 74 12.82 -1.13 19.00
CA ALA A 74 12.09 -2.38 19.08
C ALA A 74 11.40 -2.43 20.45
N CYS A 75 10.08 -2.27 20.44
CA CYS A 75 9.29 -2.48 21.65
C CYS A 75 9.38 -3.97 21.99
N LYS A 76 9.69 -4.30 23.25
CA LYS A 76 9.76 -5.69 23.74
C LYS A 76 8.37 -6.34 23.69
N GLY A 77 7.99 -6.83 22.50
CA GLY A 77 6.74 -7.52 22.25
C GLY A 77 6.05 -7.04 20.98
N PRO A 78 5.48 -7.94 20.16
CA PRO A 78 4.78 -7.58 18.94
C PRO A 78 3.57 -6.70 19.27
N ALA A 79 3.38 -5.61 18.52
CA ALA A 79 2.18 -4.79 18.65
C ALA A 79 0.95 -5.70 18.49
N SER A 80 -0.02 -5.59 19.40
CA SER A 80 -1.25 -6.38 19.29
C SER A 80 -1.90 -6.11 17.94
N LYS A 81 -2.17 -7.16 17.17
CA LYS A 81 -2.88 -7.07 15.89
C LYS A 81 -4.18 -6.26 16.05
N GLY A 82 -4.93 -6.48 17.13
CA GLY A 82 -6.14 -5.72 17.42
C GLY A 82 -5.89 -4.22 17.64
N LEU A 83 -4.77 -3.85 18.25
CA LEU A 83 -4.39 -2.44 18.42
C LEU A 83 -4.06 -1.79 17.08
N VAL A 84 -3.25 -2.45 16.24
CA VAL A 84 -2.87 -1.95 14.92
C VAL A 84 -4.08 -1.67 14.05
N TYR A 85 -5.02 -2.62 13.95
CA TYR A 85 -6.21 -2.44 13.13
C TYR A 85 -7.13 -1.35 13.70
N ARG A 86 -7.29 -1.26 15.03
CA ARG A 86 -8.06 -0.16 15.65
C ARG A 86 -7.45 1.21 15.37
N ALA A 87 -6.13 1.33 15.52
CA ALA A 87 -5.40 2.57 15.24
C ALA A 87 -5.57 2.99 13.77
N PHE A 88 -5.42 2.04 12.84
CA PHE A 88 -5.65 2.27 11.42
C PHE A 88 -7.07 2.77 11.13
N HIS A 89 -8.11 2.04 11.59
CA HIS A 89 -9.49 2.41 11.31
C HIS A 89 -9.86 3.77 11.91
N ARG A 90 -9.35 4.08 13.11
CA ARG A 90 -9.50 5.41 13.72
C ARG A 90 -8.85 6.48 12.85
N ALA A 91 -7.57 6.32 12.47
CA ALA A 91 -6.86 7.33 11.70
C ALA A 91 -7.45 7.57 10.30
N VAL A 92 -7.93 6.52 9.63
CA VAL A 92 -8.67 6.62 8.35
C VAL A 92 -9.98 7.37 8.52
N LYS A 93 -10.71 7.13 9.62
CA LYS A 93 -11.94 7.85 9.95
C LYS A 93 -11.65 9.32 10.24
N ASP A 94 -10.60 9.60 11.01
CA ASP A 94 -10.16 10.96 11.37
C ASP A 94 -9.73 11.76 10.12
N ALA A 95 -9.16 11.10 9.11
CA ALA A 95 -8.83 11.69 7.80
C ALA A 95 -10.06 11.88 6.88
N GLY A 96 -11.27 11.54 7.34
CA GLY A 96 -12.49 11.67 6.54
C GLY A 96 -12.57 10.73 5.32
N ILE A 97 -11.67 9.76 5.20
CA ILE A 97 -11.60 8.86 4.03
C ILE A 97 -12.70 7.80 4.16
N LYS A 98 -13.81 8.03 3.46
CA LYS A 98 -14.92 7.09 3.37
C LYS A 98 -14.96 6.44 1.98
N ARG A 99 -14.46 5.21 1.86
CA ARG A 99 -14.83 4.32 0.74
C ARG A 99 -15.33 2.99 1.26
N THR A 100 -16.63 2.78 1.11
CA THR A 100 -17.28 1.48 1.21
C THR A 100 -16.99 0.67 -0.05
N LYS A 101 -17.08 -0.66 0.03
CA LYS A 101 -16.95 -1.55 -1.13
C LYS A 101 -17.98 -1.14 -2.18
N GLN A 102 -17.53 -0.85 -3.39
CA GLN A 102 -18.40 -0.49 -4.51
C GLN A 102 -18.30 -1.56 -5.59
N ASN A 103 -19.42 -1.84 -6.25
CA ASN A 103 -19.46 -2.69 -7.44
C ASN A 103 -19.84 -1.80 -8.62
N ALA A 104 -19.05 -1.82 -9.69
CA ALA A 104 -19.41 -1.21 -10.97
C ALA A 104 -19.40 -2.30 -12.04
N GLY A 105 -20.59 -2.71 -12.49
CA GLY A 105 -20.74 -3.85 -13.40
C GLY A 105 -20.14 -5.13 -12.79
N ASN A 106 -19.20 -5.75 -13.50
CA ASN A 106 -18.50 -6.96 -13.05
C ASN A 106 -17.21 -6.67 -12.23
N THR A 107 -16.95 -5.39 -11.95
CA THR A 107 -15.76 -4.94 -11.23
C THR A 107 -16.10 -4.64 -9.78
N THR A 108 -15.34 -5.22 -8.85
CA THR A 108 -15.41 -4.91 -7.42
C THR A 108 -14.24 -4.03 -7.00
N PHE A 109 -14.56 -2.87 -6.45
CA PHE A 109 -13.58 -1.98 -5.82
C PHE A 109 -13.41 -2.36 -4.35
N GLY A 110 -12.16 -2.52 -3.93
CA GLY A 110 -11.79 -2.79 -2.55
C GLY A 110 -12.19 -1.65 -1.61
N HIS A 111 -12.36 -1.98 -0.32
CA HIS A 111 -12.48 -0.98 0.74
C HIS A 111 -11.12 -0.71 1.40
N THR A 112 -11.08 0.30 2.26
CA THR A 112 -9.89 0.66 3.03
C THR A 112 -9.51 -0.46 4.01
N ARG A 113 -8.30 -1.01 3.86
CA ARG A 113 -7.72 -2.01 4.77
C ARG A 113 -6.28 -1.63 5.06
N VAL A 114 -5.68 -2.20 6.11
CA VAL A 114 -4.25 -2.03 6.38
C VAL A 114 -3.41 -2.46 5.16
N HIS A 115 -3.81 -3.53 4.46
CA HIS A 115 -3.12 -3.98 3.24
C HIS A 115 -3.27 -3.01 2.07
N SER A 116 -4.24 -2.09 2.09
CA SER A 116 -4.34 -1.02 1.09
C SER A 116 -3.11 -0.12 1.10
N PHE A 117 -2.45 0.09 2.24
CA PHE A 117 -1.17 0.81 2.29
C PHE A 117 -0.10 0.17 1.40
N ARG A 118 -0.03 -1.16 1.40
CA ARG A 118 0.91 -1.89 0.55
C ARG A 118 0.59 -1.74 -0.93
N HIS A 119 -0.69 -1.75 -1.29
CA HIS A 119 -1.11 -1.46 -2.67
C HIS A 119 -0.78 -0.02 -3.06
N SER A 120 -1.04 0.95 -2.18
CA SER A 120 -0.71 2.35 -2.41
C SER A 120 0.77 2.56 -2.62
N PHE A 121 1.62 1.94 -1.78
CA PHE A 121 3.05 2.01 -1.94
C PHE A 121 3.49 1.55 -3.33
N ALA A 122 3.01 0.39 -3.77
CA ALA A 122 3.38 -0.16 -5.07
C ALA A 122 2.87 0.72 -6.25
N VAL A 123 1.60 1.14 -6.21
CA VAL A 123 1.01 1.97 -7.28
C VAL A 123 1.66 3.35 -7.34
N ASN A 124 1.83 4.01 -6.19
CA ASN A 124 2.45 5.34 -6.14
C ASN A 124 3.93 5.28 -6.54
N THR A 125 4.67 4.22 -6.16
CA THR A 125 6.07 4.03 -6.60
C THR A 125 6.15 3.84 -8.11
N LEU A 126 5.25 3.03 -8.68
CA LEU A 126 5.21 2.82 -10.12
C LEU A 126 4.84 4.10 -10.86
N LYS A 127 3.84 4.85 -10.37
CA LYS A 127 3.43 6.14 -10.92
C LYS A 127 4.57 7.16 -10.91
N ASP A 128 5.24 7.31 -9.76
CA ASP A 128 6.38 8.22 -9.61
C ASP A 128 7.58 7.81 -10.48
N ALA A 129 7.81 6.51 -10.69
CA ALA A 129 8.83 6.05 -11.64
C ALA A 129 8.48 6.42 -13.09
N CYS A 130 7.21 6.27 -13.48
CA CYS A 130 6.74 6.68 -14.81
C CYS A 130 6.83 8.20 -15.01
N GLU A 131 6.48 9.00 -14.01
CA GLU A 131 6.60 10.47 -14.04
C GLU A 131 8.06 10.92 -14.21
N ARG A 132 9.02 10.10 -13.76
CA ARG A 132 10.47 10.28 -13.98
C ARG A 132 10.97 9.76 -15.34
N GLY A 133 10.07 9.31 -16.22
CA GLY A 133 10.40 8.81 -17.56
C GLY A 133 10.87 7.36 -17.60
N LEU A 134 10.71 6.58 -16.52
CA LEU A 134 11.03 5.15 -16.53
C LEU A 134 9.88 4.35 -17.11
N LEU A 135 10.21 3.33 -17.90
CA LEU A 135 9.20 2.44 -18.48
C LEU A 135 8.63 1.47 -17.43
N PRO A 136 7.29 1.31 -17.33
CA PRO A 136 6.66 0.38 -16.40
C PRO A 136 7.20 -1.04 -16.51
N GLU A 137 7.49 -1.53 -17.73
CA GLU A 137 8.06 -2.86 -17.96
C GLU A 137 9.42 -3.10 -17.27
N ASN A 138 10.21 -2.04 -17.07
CA ASN A 138 11.52 -2.12 -16.43
C ASN A 138 11.40 -2.00 -14.90
N VAL A 139 10.44 -1.21 -14.44
CA VAL A 139 10.21 -0.95 -13.00
C VAL A 139 9.49 -2.13 -12.35
N LEU A 140 8.53 -2.74 -13.05
CA LEU A 140 7.67 -3.78 -12.52
C LEU A 140 8.41 -5.01 -11.97
N PRO A 141 9.44 -5.57 -12.63
CA PRO A 141 10.18 -6.71 -12.10
C PRO A 141 10.91 -6.36 -10.80
N VAL A 142 11.54 -5.19 -10.74
CA VAL A 142 12.24 -4.70 -9.54
C VAL A 142 11.24 -4.48 -8.40
N LEU A 143 10.12 -3.84 -8.68
CA LEU A 143 9.06 -3.62 -7.70
C LEU A 143 8.44 -4.96 -7.25
N ALA A 144 8.22 -5.92 -8.15
CA ALA A 144 7.71 -7.24 -7.78
C ALA A 144 8.66 -7.98 -6.83
N ALA A 145 9.97 -7.95 -7.12
CA ALA A 145 11.01 -8.52 -6.28
C ALA A 145 11.07 -7.81 -4.91
N TYR A 146 11.05 -6.48 -4.89
CA TYR A 146 11.02 -5.67 -3.65
C TYR A 146 9.82 -6.01 -2.78
N MET A 147 8.64 -6.13 -3.38
CA MET A 147 7.42 -6.51 -2.66
C MET A 147 7.45 -7.98 -2.23
N GLY A 148 8.38 -8.80 -2.72
CA GLY A 148 8.43 -10.23 -2.47
C GLY A 148 7.21 -10.95 -3.04
N HIS A 149 6.77 -10.57 -4.24
CA HIS A 149 5.72 -11.30 -4.95
C HIS A 149 6.31 -12.55 -5.59
N SER A 150 5.86 -13.72 -5.14
CA SER A 150 6.20 -15.01 -5.74
C SER A 150 5.55 -15.23 -7.10
N ASP A 151 4.57 -14.39 -7.46
CA ASP A 151 3.85 -14.45 -8.73
C ASP A 151 3.65 -13.04 -9.30
N TYR A 152 4.22 -12.82 -10.49
CA TYR A 152 4.20 -11.55 -11.21
C TYR A 152 2.78 -11.05 -11.53
N ARG A 153 1.79 -11.95 -11.60
CA ARG A 153 0.37 -11.61 -11.85
C ARG A 153 -0.23 -10.74 -10.75
N TYR A 154 0.30 -10.79 -9.52
CA TYR A 154 -0.12 -9.88 -8.45
C TYR A 154 0.38 -8.45 -8.68
N THR A 155 1.56 -8.29 -9.27
CA THR A 155 2.13 -6.97 -9.60
C THR A 155 1.49 -6.38 -10.86
N MET A 156 1.19 -7.22 -11.88
CA MET A 156 0.47 -6.76 -13.09
C MET A 156 -0.91 -6.17 -12.79
N LYS A 157 -1.53 -6.51 -11.65
CA LYS A 157 -2.79 -5.87 -11.22
C LYS A 157 -2.63 -4.36 -11.00
N TYR A 158 -1.44 -3.87 -10.67
CA TYR A 158 -1.19 -2.45 -10.50
C TYR A 158 -1.27 -1.66 -11.81
N LEU A 159 -0.90 -2.27 -12.94
CA LEU A 159 -1.12 -1.67 -14.26
C LEU A 159 -2.60 -1.40 -14.48
N LYS A 160 -3.49 -2.34 -14.15
CA LYS A 160 -4.94 -2.15 -14.29
C LYS A 160 -5.48 -1.01 -13.41
N VAL A 161 -4.86 -0.74 -12.26
CA VAL A 161 -5.24 0.39 -11.40
C VAL A 161 -4.78 1.71 -12.01
N ILE A 162 -3.54 1.75 -12.50
CA ILE A 162 -3.00 2.90 -13.24
C ILE A 162 -3.87 3.16 -14.48
N ASP A 163 -4.18 2.15 -15.28
CA ASP A 163 -5.04 2.26 -16.47
C ASP A 163 -6.46 2.75 -16.12
N ALA A 164 -7.04 2.25 -15.02
CA ALA A 164 -8.39 2.66 -14.57
C ALA A 164 -8.44 4.08 -13.99
N GLU A 165 -7.35 4.56 -13.38
CA GLU A 165 -7.22 5.95 -12.92
C GLU A 165 -6.86 6.92 -14.06
N HIS A 166 -6.27 6.44 -15.15
CA HIS A 166 -5.76 7.22 -16.29
C HIS A 166 -6.62 7.16 -17.58
N PHE A 167 -7.92 6.84 -17.50
CA PHE A 167 -8.83 6.73 -18.68
C PHE A 167 -9.01 8.02 -19.53
N GLY A 168 -8.19 9.04 -19.32
CA GLY A 168 -8.07 10.20 -20.20
C GLY A 168 -6.74 10.34 -20.97
N GLY A 169 -5.73 9.47 -20.79
CA GLY A 169 -4.42 9.74 -21.41
C GLY A 169 -3.41 8.61 -21.60
N TRP A 170 -3.66 7.38 -21.12
CA TRP A 170 -2.66 6.28 -21.25
C TRP A 170 -3.02 5.19 -22.27
N ALA A 171 -4.17 5.30 -22.93
CA ALA A 171 -4.55 4.39 -24.03
C ALA A 171 -3.60 4.49 -25.24
N ASP A 172 -2.84 5.58 -25.39
CA ASP A 172 -1.94 5.76 -26.54
C ASP A 172 -0.61 5.00 -26.42
N PHE A 173 -0.15 4.61 -25.22
CA PHE A 173 1.17 3.98 -25.09
C PHE A 173 1.14 2.45 -25.25
N CYS A 174 0.05 1.78 -24.85
CA CYS A 174 -0.08 0.32 -24.99
C CYS A 174 -0.54 -0.12 -26.39
N ILE A 175 -1.12 0.77 -27.20
CA ILE A 175 -1.49 0.49 -28.60
C ILE A 175 -0.26 0.52 -29.52
N PHE A 176 0.84 1.16 -29.11
CA PHE A 176 2.08 1.27 -29.90
C PHE A 176 2.87 -0.04 -30.09
N LYS A 177 2.40 -1.17 -29.52
CA LYS A 177 3.01 -2.49 -29.75
C LYS A 177 2.29 -3.37 -30.79
N ARG A 178 1.36 -2.84 -31.58
CA ARG A 178 0.76 -3.60 -32.70
C ARG A 178 1.37 -3.31 -34.08
N ASP A 179 2.14 -2.23 -34.24
CA ASP A 179 2.69 -1.82 -35.55
C ASP A 179 4.21 -2.09 -35.73
N ARG A 180 4.83 -2.88 -34.85
CA ARG A 180 6.25 -3.30 -35.01
C ARG A 180 6.49 -4.81 -35.13
N GLU A 181 5.46 -5.56 -35.52
CA GLU A 181 5.60 -6.96 -35.97
C GLU A 181 5.07 -7.15 -37.40
N GLY A 182 5.11 -6.08 -38.21
CA GLY A 182 4.64 -6.06 -39.60
C GLY A 182 5.51 -5.23 -40.55
N ALA A 183 6.83 -5.26 -40.37
CA ALA A 183 7.80 -4.75 -41.34
C ALA A 183 9.02 -5.69 -41.41
#